data_AF-A0A067E6U5-F1
#
_entry.id   AF-A0A067E6U5-F1
#
_cell.length_a   1.000
_cell.length_b   1.000
_cell.length_c   1.000
_cell.angle_alpha   90.00
_cell.angle_beta   90.00
_cell.angle_gamma   90.00
#
_symmetry.space_group_name_H-M   'P 1'
#
loop_
_entity.id
_entity.type
_entity.pdbx_description
1 polymer ?
#
loop_
_entity_poly.entity_id
_entity_poly.type
_entity_poly.pdbx_seq_one_letter_code
_entity_poly.pdbx_strand_id
1 'polypeptide(L)'
;VQTICLILTKSINRQQRFQREAAAAALSEFVRYSGGFDSLLEQMVEALCRHVSDESPTVRGLCLRGLVQIPSIHIHQYATQVLSVILALLDDLDESVQLTAVSCLLTILKSSSKDAVEPILLNLSVRLRNLQHEC
;
A
#
# COMPACT_ATOMS: atom_id res chain seq x y z
N VAL A 1 12.49 8.53 -15.88
CA VAL A 1 11.70 7.92 -14.79
C VAL A 1 10.33 8.58 -14.66
N GLN A 2 10.23 9.91 -14.49
CA GLN A 2 8.96 10.63 -14.32
C GLN A 2 7.88 10.32 -15.37
N THR A 3 8.22 10.39 -16.67
CA THR A 3 7.28 10.07 -17.76
C THR A 3 6.77 8.63 -17.71
N ILE A 4 7.61 7.68 -17.31
CA ILE A 4 7.25 6.26 -17.18
C ILE A 4 6.24 6.10 -16.05
N CYS A 5 6.50 6.70 -14.89
CA CYS A 5 5.56 6.68 -13.76
C CYS A 5 4.19 7.28 -14.14
N LEU A 6 4.16 8.40 -14.87
CA LEU A 6 2.90 9.00 -15.34
C LEU A 6 2.11 8.07 -16.27
N ILE A 7 2.79 7.34 -17.17
CA ILE A 7 2.15 6.36 -18.06
C ILE A 7 1.62 5.17 -17.25
N LEU A 8 2.37 4.69 -16.25
CA LEU A 8 1.97 3.57 -15.42
C LEU A 8 0.78 3.93 -14.51
N THR A 9 0.77 5.13 -13.92
CA THR A 9 -0.36 5.68 -13.14
C THR A 9 -1.64 5.75 -13.96
N LYS A 10 -1.54 5.93 -15.29
CA LYS A 10 -2.70 5.83 -16.19
C LYS A 10 -3.05 4.37 -16.49
N SER A 11 -2.05 3.53 -16.70
CA SER A 11 -2.20 2.11 -17.07
C SER A 11 -2.85 1.25 -15.99
N ILE A 12 -2.74 1.62 -14.72
CA ILE A 12 -3.43 0.90 -13.64
C ILE A 12 -4.97 1.06 -13.73
N ASN A 13 -5.50 2.07 -14.44
CA ASN A 13 -6.95 2.22 -14.64
C ASN A 13 -7.49 1.43 -15.86
N ARG A 14 -6.69 0.53 -16.46
CA ARG A 14 -7.09 -0.22 -17.66
C ARG A 14 -8.10 -1.32 -17.33
N GLN A 15 -8.96 -1.62 -18.31
CA GLN A 15 -9.98 -2.68 -18.16
C GLN A 15 -9.37 -4.08 -18.03
N GLN A 16 -8.22 -4.31 -18.67
CA GLN A 16 -7.58 -5.62 -18.74
C GLN A 16 -6.78 -5.90 -17.47
N ARG A 17 -7.12 -6.99 -16.77
CA ARG A 17 -6.49 -7.40 -15.51
C ARG A 17 -4.97 -7.45 -15.57
N PHE A 18 -4.40 -8.11 -16.58
CA PHE A 18 -2.94 -8.26 -16.72
C PHE A 18 -2.22 -6.91 -16.86
N GLN A 19 -2.86 -5.91 -17.48
CA GLN A 19 -2.28 -4.57 -17.61
C GLN A 19 -2.27 -3.85 -16.27
N ARG A 20 -3.35 -3.98 -15.48
CA ARG A 20 -3.40 -3.40 -14.13
C ARG A 20 -2.38 -4.04 -13.21
N GLU A 21 -2.24 -5.36 -13.25
CA GLU A 21 -1.25 -6.09 -12.45
C GLU A 21 0.18 -5.68 -12.80
N ALA A 22 0.51 -5.61 -14.10
CA ALA A 22 1.82 -5.14 -14.55
C ALA A 22 2.08 -3.67 -14.14
N ALA A 23 1.07 -2.81 -14.27
CA ALA A 23 1.19 -1.41 -13.87
C ALA A 23 1.37 -1.26 -12.35
N ALA A 24 0.59 -1.99 -11.55
CA ALA A 24 0.70 -2.00 -10.10
C ALA A 24 2.10 -2.50 -9.67
N ALA A 25 2.59 -3.59 -10.24
CA ALA A 25 3.92 -4.10 -9.94
C ALA A 25 5.02 -3.06 -10.22
N ALA A 26 4.95 -2.42 -11.39
CA ALA A 26 5.94 -1.41 -11.77
C ALA A 26 5.85 -0.16 -10.88
N LEU A 27 4.64 0.36 -10.61
CA LEU A 27 4.46 1.53 -9.73
C LEU A 27 4.97 1.27 -8.31
N SER A 28 4.71 0.07 -7.79
CA SER A 28 5.15 -0.33 -6.45
C SER A 28 6.67 -0.41 -6.31
N GLU A 29 7.40 -0.67 -7.39
CA GLU A 29 8.86 -0.57 -7.40
C GLU A 29 9.33 0.89 -7.55
N PHE A 30 8.71 1.65 -8.46
CA PHE A 30 9.16 3.00 -8.77
C PHE A 30 8.97 3.99 -7.62
N VAL A 31 7.99 3.79 -6.74
CA VAL A 31 7.71 4.70 -5.62
C VAL A 31 8.91 4.83 -4.68
N ARG A 32 9.74 3.78 -4.55
CA ARG A 32 10.97 3.81 -3.75
C ARG A 32 11.96 4.88 -4.23
N TYR A 33 11.93 5.24 -5.51
CA TYR A 33 12.89 6.16 -6.12
C TYR A 33 12.32 7.57 -6.33
N SER A 34 11.15 7.89 -5.80
CA SER A 34 10.47 9.18 -6.03
C SER A 34 10.76 10.25 -4.97
N GLY A 35 11.75 10.05 -4.10
CA GLY A 35 12.02 10.93 -2.95
C GLY A 35 12.35 12.39 -3.29
N GLY A 36 12.79 12.67 -4.53
CA GLY A 36 13.06 14.02 -5.03
C GLY A 36 11.99 14.60 -5.96
N PHE A 37 10.83 13.94 -6.08
CA PHE A 37 9.76 14.32 -7.01
C PHE A 37 8.39 14.32 -6.32
N ASP A 38 8.16 15.27 -5.41
CA ASP A 38 6.99 15.27 -4.52
C ASP A 38 5.65 15.17 -5.27
N SER A 39 5.46 15.96 -6.33
CA SER A 39 4.22 15.92 -7.12
C SER A 39 4.00 14.60 -7.87
N LEU A 40 5.09 13.89 -8.21
CA LEU A 40 5.00 12.57 -8.81
C LEU A 40 4.71 11.51 -7.75
N LEU A 41 5.37 11.60 -6.60
CA LEU A 41 5.14 10.72 -5.46
C LEU A 41 3.68 10.78 -5.03
N GLU A 42 3.12 11.98 -4.87
CA GLU A 42 1.72 12.17 -4.51
C GLU A 42 0.77 11.46 -5.49
N GLN A 43 0.96 11.67 -6.80
CA GLN A 43 0.16 10.98 -7.84
C GLN A 43 0.29 9.46 -7.78
N MET A 44 1.49 8.94 -7.50
CA MET A 44 1.71 7.50 -7.37
C MET A 44 1.03 6.94 -6.12
N VAL A 45 1.15 7.62 -4.98
CA VAL A 45 0.50 7.24 -3.72
C VAL A 45 -1.02 7.25 -3.87
N GLU A 46 -1.60 8.31 -4.46
CA GLU A 46 -3.03 8.36 -4.75
C GLU A 46 -3.50 7.20 -5.64
N ALA A 47 -2.71 6.88 -6.67
CA ALA A 47 -3.02 5.78 -7.57
C ALA A 47 -3.00 4.42 -6.85
N LEU A 48 -1.98 4.17 -6.03
CA LEU A 48 -1.85 2.94 -5.25
C LEU A 48 -2.97 2.84 -4.21
N CYS A 49 -3.23 3.91 -3.44
CA CYS A 49 -4.31 3.95 -2.46
C CYS A 49 -5.70 3.73 -3.09
N ARG A 50 -5.93 4.18 -4.32
CA ARG A 50 -7.20 3.92 -5.02
C ARG A 50 -7.38 2.44 -5.36
N HIS A 51 -6.30 1.74 -5.71
CA HIS A 51 -6.35 0.36 -6.23
C HIS A 51 -6.12 -0.71 -5.16
N VAL A 52 -6.01 -0.33 -3.89
CA VAL A 52 -6.07 -1.29 -2.76
C VAL A 52 -7.44 -1.96 -2.65
N SER A 53 -8.46 -1.46 -3.35
CA SER A 53 -9.79 -2.07 -3.46
C SER A 53 -10.08 -2.63 -4.86
N ASP A 54 -9.05 -2.92 -5.68
CA ASP A 54 -9.23 -3.53 -7.01
C ASP A 54 -9.82 -4.95 -6.91
N GLU A 55 -10.59 -5.34 -7.92
CA GLU A 55 -11.14 -6.70 -8.06
C GLU A 55 -10.04 -7.78 -8.05
N SER A 56 -8.85 -7.50 -8.59
CA SER A 56 -7.74 -8.45 -8.58
C SER A 56 -7.00 -8.42 -7.22
N PRO A 57 -6.92 -9.56 -6.49
CA PRO A 57 -6.13 -9.64 -5.26
C PRO A 57 -4.65 -9.33 -5.51
N THR A 58 -4.13 -9.69 -6.68
CA THR A 58 -2.77 -9.36 -7.10
C THR A 58 -2.55 -7.85 -7.16
N VAL A 59 -3.51 -7.09 -7.71
CA VAL A 59 -3.42 -5.62 -7.76
C VAL A 59 -3.47 -5.04 -6.35
N ARG A 60 -4.41 -5.49 -5.50
CA ARG A 60 -4.53 -5.01 -4.11
C ARG A 60 -3.22 -5.21 -3.33
N GLY A 61 -2.68 -6.44 -3.37
CA GLY A 61 -1.44 -6.80 -2.69
C GLY A 61 -0.22 -6.03 -3.23
N LEU A 62 -0.11 -5.85 -4.56
CA LEU A 62 0.96 -5.06 -5.15
C LEU A 62 0.86 -3.59 -4.74
N CYS A 63 -0.34 -2.99 -4.76
CA CYS A 63 -0.54 -1.60 -4.36
C CYS A 63 -0.14 -1.39 -2.91
N LEU A 64 -0.55 -2.29 -2.02
CA LEU A 64 -0.18 -2.27 -0.62
C LEU A 64 1.35 -2.36 -0.42
N ARG A 65 2.03 -3.26 -1.14
CA ARG A 65 3.49 -3.35 -1.12
C ARG A 65 4.14 -2.05 -1.55
N GLY A 66 3.63 -1.40 -2.59
CA GLY A 66 4.13 -0.11 -3.06
C GLY A 66 4.03 0.97 -1.98
N LEU A 67 2.90 1.06 -1.28
CA LEU A 67 2.70 2.06 -0.24
C LEU A 67 3.72 1.98 0.91
N VAL A 68 4.19 0.78 1.27
CA VAL A 68 5.26 0.64 2.30
C VAL A 68 6.67 0.86 1.75
N GLN A 69 6.83 1.07 0.44
CA GLN A 69 8.11 1.45 -0.19
C GLN A 69 8.29 2.96 -0.33
N ILE A 70 7.33 3.77 0.12
CA ILE A 70 7.45 5.24 0.12
C ILE A 70 8.76 5.64 0.83
N PRO A 71 9.58 6.53 0.23
CA PRO A 71 10.85 6.94 0.81
C PRO A 71 10.69 7.47 2.24
N SER A 72 11.63 7.11 3.12
CA SER A 72 11.55 7.44 4.56
C SER A 72 11.44 8.93 4.87
N ILE A 73 12.01 9.79 4.01
CA ILE A 73 11.89 11.25 4.13
C ILE A 73 10.42 11.72 4.09
N HIS A 74 9.55 10.96 3.44
CA HIS A 74 8.11 11.24 3.29
C HIS A 74 7.23 10.38 4.21
N ILE A 75 7.82 9.51 5.04
CA ILE A 75 7.03 8.53 5.82
C ILE A 75 6.09 9.21 6.81
N HIS A 76 6.50 10.34 7.40
CA HIS A 76 5.68 11.10 8.36
C HIS A 76 4.40 11.63 7.71
N GLN A 77 4.45 11.98 6.42
CA GLN A 77 3.31 12.49 5.68
C GLN A 77 2.28 11.38 5.38
N TYR A 78 2.75 10.17 5.09
CA TYR A 78 1.91 9.09 4.59
C TYR A 78 1.61 7.97 5.61
N ALA A 79 2.32 7.92 6.76
CA ALA A 79 2.22 6.81 7.72
C ALA A 79 0.78 6.49 8.13
N THR A 80 0.00 7.51 8.52
CA THR A 80 -1.41 7.32 8.94
C THR A 80 -2.27 6.75 7.82
N GLN A 81 -2.09 7.24 6.59
CA GLN A 81 -2.83 6.75 5.42
C GLN A 81 -2.45 5.30 5.10
N VAL A 82 -1.16 5.00 5.06
CA VAL A 82 -0.63 3.65 4.79
C VAL A 82 -1.10 2.66 5.86
N LEU A 83 -1.04 3.04 7.13
CA LEU A 83 -1.55 2.23 8.24
C LEU A 83 -3.05 1.99 8.14
N SER A 84 -3.83 3.00 7.77
CA SER A 84 -5.28 2.85 7.59
C SER A 84 -5.61 1.85 6.47
N VAL A 85 -4.86 1.89 5.36
CA VAL A 85 -4.99 0.92 4.27
C VAL A 85 -4.60 -0.49 4.73
N ILE A 86 -3.48 -0.63 5.45
CA ILE A 86 -3.03 -1.92 6.00
C ILE A 86 -4.14 -2.54 6.87
N LEU A 87 -4.70 -1.76 7.79
CA LEU A 87 -5.77 -2.23 8.68
C LEU A 87 -7.01 -2.69 7.90
N ALA A 88 -7.40 -1.97 6.85
CA ALA A 88 -8.51 -2.40 6.01
C ALA A 88 -8.25 -3.74 5.31
N LEU A 89 -7.00 -4.00 4.90
CA LEU A 89 -6.60 -5.21 4.18
C LEU A 89 -6.22 -6.40 5.08
N LEU A 90 -6.15 -6.20 6.41
CA LEU A 90 -6.01 -7.33 7.34
C LEU A 90 -7.23 -8.26 7.31
N ASP A 91 -8.41 -7.73 7.00
CA ASP A 91 -9.64 -8.50 6.85
C ASP A 91 -10.02 -8.72 5.37
N ASP A 92 -9.05 -8.66 4.44
CA ASP A 92 -9.29 -8.97 3.02
C ASP A 92 -9.76 -10.42 2.87
N LEU A 93 -10.64 -10.69 1.89
CA LEU A 93 -11.16 -12.04 1.65
C LEU A 93 -10.11 -12.99 1.03
N ASP A 94 -9.06 -12.42 0.42
CA ASP A 94 -7.97 -13.19 -0.17
C ASP A 94 -6.80 -13.32 0.83
N GLU A 95 -6.49 -14.55 1.22
CA GLU A 95 -5.43 -14.86 2.18
C GLU A 95 -4.06 -14.28 1.76
N SER A 96 -3.76 -14.26 0.46
CA SER A 96 -2.47 -13.71 -0.02
C SER A 96 -2.38 -12.20 0.18
N VAL A 97 -3.51 -11.50 0.13
CA VAL A 97 -3.62 -10.07 0.43
C VAL A 97 -3.50 -9.84 1.93
N GLN A 98 -4.19 -10.65 2.76
CA GLN A 98 -4.05 -10.57 4.22
C GLN A 98 -2.59 -10.78 4.68
N LEU A 99 -1.91 -11.81 4.17
CA LEU A 99 -0.49 -12.06 4.48
C LEU A 99 0.41 -10.92 4.03
N THR A 100 0.09 -10.31 2.89
CA THR A 100 0.79 -9.11 2.42
C THR A 100 0.54 -7.93 3.37
N ALA A 101 -0.68 -7.75 3.89
CA ALA A 101 -1.02 -6.72 4.87
C ALA A 101 -0.27 -6.90 6.19
N VAL A 102 -0.21 -8.12 6.73
CA VAL A 102 0.59 -8.43 7.93
C VAL A 102 2.07 -8.11 7.70
N SER A 103 2.63 -8.51 6.55
CA SER A 103 4.04 -8.23 6.21
C SER A 103 4.32 -6.72 6.08
N CYS A 104 3.39 -5.98 5.49
CA CYS A 104 3.47 -4.53 5.35
C CYS A 104 3.33 -3.82 6.70
N LEU A 105 2.45 -4.30 7.58
CA LEU A 105 2.31 -3.81 8.95
C LEU A 105 3.63 -3.90 9.72
N LEU A 106 4.29 -5.06 9.68
CA LEU A 106 5.59 -5.26 10.33
C LEU A 106 6.67 -4.32 9.78
N THR A 107 6.58 -3.97 8.51
CA THR A 107 7.53 -3.06 7.86
C THR A 107 7.31 -1.62 8.32
N ILE A 108 6.06 -1.13 8.27
CA ILE A 108 5.74 0.26 8.61
C ILE A 108 5.89 0.54 10.11
N LEU A 109 5.58 -0.44 10.98
CA LEU A 109 5.74 -0.27 12.43
C LEU A 109 7.21 -0.13 12.84
N LYS A 110 8.16 -0.69 12.07
CA LYS A 110 9.61 -0.51 12.33
C LYS A 110 10.11 0.89 12.02
N SER A 111 9.44 1.63 11.15
CA SER A 111 9.84 2.98 10.71
C SER A 111 8.92 4.10 11.22
N SER A 112 7.80 3.77 11.86
CA SER A 112 6.83 4.75 12.36
C SER A 112 7.19 5.26 13.76
N SER A 113 6.85 6.52 14.02
CA SER A 113 6.90 7.10 15.37
C SER A 113 5.77 6.56 16.24
N LYS A 114 5.91 6.68 17.58
CA LYS A 114 4.85 6.30 18.51
C LYS A 114 3.55 7.07 18.26
N ASP A 115 3.66 8.37 18.00
CA ASP A 115 2.52 9.26 17.77
C ASP A 115 1.70 8.86 16.53
N ALA A 116 2.33 8.28 15.51
CA ALA A 116 1.63 7.78 14.32
C ALA A 116 0.90 6.45 14.57
N VAL A 117 1.38 5.64 15.52
CA VAL A 117 0.86 4.30 15.81
C VAL A 117 -0.18 4.32 16.92
N GLU A 118 -0.02 5.17 17.93
CA GLU A 118 -0.91 5.24 19.09
C GLU A 118 -2.41 5.33 18.74
N PRO A 119 -2.84 6.17 17.77
CA PRO A 119 -4.26 6.30 17.43
C PRO A 119 -4.90 5.02 16.86
N ILE A 120 -4.10 4.11 16.32
CA ILE A 120 -4.58 2.92 15.62
C ILE A 120 -4.43 1.62 16.42
N LEU A 121 -3.75 1.65 17.57
CA LEU A 121 -3.41 0.45 18.35
C LEU A 121 -4.65 -0.38 18.75
N LEU A 122 -5.73 0.29 19.16
CA LEU A 122 -6.98 -0.39 19.52
C LEU A 122 -7.60 -1.09 18.31
N ASN A 123 -7.65 -0.41 17.17
CA ASN A 123 -8.19 -0.97 15.93
C ASN A 123 -7.35 -2.16 15.46
N LEU A 124 -6.02 -2.00 15.51
CA LEU A 124 -5.07 -3.05 15.19
C LEU A 124 -5.27 -4.28 16.06
N SER A 125 -5.40 -4.11 17.37
CA SER A 125 -5.57 -5.21 18.33
C SER A 125 -6.83 -6.04 18.04
N VAL A 126 -7.92 -5.38 17.65
CA VAL A 126 -9.17 -6.07 17.31
C VAL A 126 -9.02 -6.91 16.04
N ARG A 127 -8.43 -6.35 14.98
CA ARG A 127 -8.26 -7.04 13.69
C ARG A 127 -7.26 -8.19 13.78
N LEU A 128 -6.16 -8.02 14.52
CA LEU A 128 -5.18 -9.09 14.75
C LEU A 128 -5.78 -10.29 15.47
N ARG A 129 -6.72 -10.08 16.39
CA ARG A 129 -7.44 -11.19 17.05
C ARG A 129 -8.29 -11.99 16.07
N ASN A 130 -8.94 -11.32 15.10
CA ASN A 130 -9.79 -12.01 14.12
C ASN A 130 -8.99 -12.97 13.24
N LEU A 131 -7.77 -12.58 12.85
CA LEU A 131 -6.86 -13.44 12.09
C LEU A 131 -6.50 -14.76 12.80
N GLN A 132 -6.52 -14.78 14.14
CA GLN A 132 -6.22 -15.99 14.92
C GLN A 132 -7.37 -17.00 14.94
N HIS A 133 -8.59 -16.59 14.54
CA HIS A 133 -9.76 -17.46 14.52
C HIS A 133 -10.02 -18.10 13.15
N GLU A 134 -9.24 -17.75 12.12
CA GLU A 134 -9.37 -18.27 10.74
C GLU A 134 -8.36 -19.40 10.41
N CYS A 135 -7.49 -19.79 11.36
CA CYS A 135 -6.58 -20.94 11.27
C CYS A 135 -7.11 -22.16 12.04
#